data_AF-A0A517Z9T3-F1
#
_entry.id   AF-A0A517Z9T3-F1
#
_cell.length_a   1.000
_cell.length_b   1.000
_cell.length_c   1.000
_cell.angle_alpha   90.00
_cell.angle_beta   90.00
_cell.angle_gamma   90.00
#
_symmetry.space_group_name_H-M   'P 1'
#
loop_
_entity.id
_entity.type
_entity.pdbx_description
1 polymer ?
#
loop_
_entity_poly.entity_id
_entity_poly.type
_entity_poly.pdbx_seq_one_letter_code
_entity_poly.pdbx_strand_id
1 'polypeptide(L)'
;MTGRPSGGRVTPAGRVRLVVGLLILSAVVAIQLLRPQNAVGPIPPGPRDRIEEPAVVAAPPTGRLGTDEATTSSTGAEDAGLLTELPDGSLKSPAGLLYERGSAEGHRLDHVLRHAEDMPARPIHGVFDGGREEIVAVIDEAWEKTRTRGPPAVVTEQEGDRTIHTVDLERRIGYVGGRAGQRQGHPPARHLKLVLEERSVITAYPLVP
;
A
#
# COMPACT_ATOMS: atom_id res chain seq x y z
N MET A 1 -63.96 -38.49 -58.61
CA MET A 1 -62.81 -37.78 -59.20
C MET A 1 -62.30 -36.79 -58.17
N THR A 2 -61.21 -37.15 -57.46
CA THR A 2 -59.88 -36.48 -57.49
C THR A 2 -59.91 -35.09 -56.84
N GLY A 3 -59.13 -34.71 -55.83
CA GLY A 3 -57.99 -35.29 -55.14
C GLY A 3 -57.47 -34.24 -54.12
N ARG A 4 -56.74 -34.72 -53.11
CA ARG A 4 -55.91 -33.98 -52.13
C ARG A 4 -54.82 -33.10 -52.80
N PRO A 5 -53.91 -32.38 -52.07
CA PRO A 5 -53.97 -31.68 -50.77
C PRO A 5 -53.23 -30.30 -50.80
N SER A 6 -53.26 -29.52 -49.72
CA SER A 6 -52.20 -28.56 -49.30
C SER A 6 -52.55 -28.03 -47.90
N GLY A 7 -51.69 -27.89 -46.87
CA GLY A 7 -50.25 -27.72 -46.87
C GLY A 7 -49.88 -26.33 -46.33
N GLY A 8 -49.91 -26.15 -45.00
CA GLY A 8 -49.06 -25.21 -44.26
C GLY A 8 -49.45 -23.71 -44.16
N ARG A 9 -49.48 -23.19 -42.92
CA ARG A 9 -49.06 -21.86 -42.43
C ARG A 9 -49.27 -21.85 -40.91
N VAL A 10 -48.26 -22.18 -40.10
CA VAL A 10 -47.24 -21.30 -39.51
C VAL A 10 -47.84 -20.07 -38.82
N THR A 11 -47.95 -20.14 -37.49
CA THR A 11 -48.17 -19.01 -36.57
C THR A 11 -46.83 -18.39 -36.17
N PRO A 12 -46.70 -17.05 -36.04
CA PRO A 12 -45.50 -16.45 -35.48
C PRO A 12 -45.68 -15.93 -34.05
N ALA A 13 -44.58 -16.13 -33.32
CA ALA A 13 -44.01 -15.24 -32.31
C ALA A 13 -44.65 -15.17 -30.90
N GLY A 14 -44.37 -16.20 -30.09
CA GLY A 14 -44.10 -16.03 -28.66
C GLY A 14 -42.63 -15.68 -28.46
N ARG A 15 -42.32 -14.47 -27.98
CA ARG A 15 -40.95 -14.07 -27.59
C ARG A 15 -40.66 -14.58 -26.19
N VAL A 16 -40.00 -15.73 -26.08
CA VAL A 16 -39.36 -16.18 -24.83
C VAL A 16 -37.95 -15.60 -24.82
N ARG A 17 -37.67 -14.72 -23.84
CA ARG A 17 -36.31 -14.24 -23.58
C ARG A 17 -35.55 -15.35 -22.85
N LEU A 18 -34.68 -16.04 -23.59
CA LEU A 18 -33.70 -16.99 -23.06
C LEU A 18 -32.57 -16.18 -22.40
N VAL A 19 -32.50 -16.21 -21.07
CA VAL A 19 -31.33 -15.76 -20.32
C VAL A 19 -30.30 -16.88 -20.42
N VAL A 20 -29.35 -16.75 -21.35
CA VAL A 20 -28.14 -17.58 -21.40
C VAL A 20 -27.10 -16.89 -20.55
N GLY A 21 -27.02 -17.29 -19.28
CA GLY A 21 -25.89 -17.01 -18.39
C GLY A 21 -25.16 -18.32 -18.12
N LEU A 22 -24.17 -18.62 -18.95
CA LEU A 22 -23.34 -19.82 -18.88
C LEU A 22 -22.53 -19.83 -17.58
N LEU A 23 -22.78 -20.85 -16.76
CA LEU A 23 -21.91 -21.33 -15.70
C LEU A 23 -20.53 -21.65 -16.26
N ILE A 24 -19.50 -20.91 -15.85
CA ILE A 24 -18.12 -21.40 -15.84
C ILE A 24 -17.75 -21.60 -14.38
N LEU A 25 -18.00 -22.82 -13.90
CA LEU A 25 -17.46 -23.37 -12.67
C LEU A 25 -16.13 -24.07 -13.00
N SER A 26 -15.15 -23.95 -12.09
CA SER A 26 -13.91 -24.73 -11.98
C SER A 26 -12.75 -24.27 -12.89
N ALA A 27 -11.50 -24.16 -12.46
CA ALA A 27 -10.83 -24.82 -11.34
C ALA A 27 -9.52 -24.11 -10.95
N VAL A 28 -9.45 -23.46 -9.77
CA VAL A 28 -8.21 -23.35 -8.93
C VAL A 28 -8.59 -23.14 -7.45
N VAL A 29 -9.57 -23.88 -6.93
CA VAL A 29 -9.86 -23.92 -5.46
C VAL A 29 -9.93 -25.37 -4.98
N ALA A 30 -8.97 -26.17 -5.43
CA ALA A 30 -8.76 -27.52 -4.92
C ALA A 30 -7.27 -27.80 -4.95
N ILE A 31 -6.57 -27.41 -3.87
CA ILE A 31 -5.42 -28.07 -3.23
C ILE A 31 -5.02 -27.15 -2.06
N GLN A 32 -4.84 -27.75 -0.87
CA GLN A 32 -4.37 -27.20 0.42
C GLN A 32 -5.35 -27.16 1.61
N LEU A 33 -6.43 -27.95 1.57
CA LEU A 33 -7.04 -28.49 2.80
C LEU A 33 -6.35 -29.81 3.20
N LEU A 34 -5.10 -29.73 3.66
CA LEU A 34 -4.39 -30.76 4.44
C LEU A 34 -3.00 -30.21 4.80
N ARG A 35 -2.92 -29.41 5.87
CA ARG A 35 -1.65 -29.20 6.58
C ARG A 35 -1.85 -29.60 8.05
N PRO A 36 -1.07 -30.57 8.55
CA PRO A 36 -1.14 -30.99 9.95
C PRO A 36 -0.75 -29.84 10.86
N GLN A 37 -1.48 -29.69 11.96
CA GLN A 37 -1.16 -28.74 13.01
C GLN A 37 0.12 -29.21 13.71
N ASN A 38 1.23 -28.52 13.44
CA ASN A 38 2.43 -28.67 14.24
C ASN A 38 2.17 -28.03 15.61
N ALA A 39 1.97 -28.88 16.61
CA ALA A 39 1.93 -28.51 18.00
C ALA A 39 3.24 -27.80 18.40
N VAL A 40 3.14 -26.53 18.78
CA VAL A 40 4.20 -25.82 19.50
C VAL A 40 4.08 -26.25 20.97
N GLY A 41 4.98 -27.11 21.41
CA GLY A 41 5.14 -27.43 22.84
C GLY A 41 5.65 -26.20 23.62
N PRO A 42 5.45 -26.16 24.95
CA PRO A 42 5.86 -25.03 25.76
C PRO A 42 7.39 -24.87 25.76
N ILE A 43 7.84 -23.64 25.49
CA ILE A 43 9.25 -23.23 25.53
C ILE A 43 9.73 -23.26 27.00
N PRO A 44 10.84 -23.95 27.33
CA PRO A 44 11.42 -23.90 28.67
C PRO A 44 12.04 -22.51 28.94
N PRO A 45 11.95 -21.97 30.16
CA PRO A 45 12.59 -20.70 30.49
C PRO A 45 14.12 -20.83 30.45
N GLY A 46 14.76 -20.04 29.61
CA GLY A 46 16.21 -19.91 29.55
C GLY A 46 16.79 -19.20 30.79
N PRO A 47 18.10 -19.36 31.07
CA PRO A 47 18.73 -18.84 32.28
C PRO A 47 18.73 -17.32 32.32
N ARG A 48 18.38 -16.75 33.47
CA ARG A 48 18.49 -15.32 33.78
C ARG A 48 19.91 -15.00 34.18
N ASP A 49 20.74 -14.57 33.24
CA ASP A 49 21.98 -13.89 33.57
C ASP A 49 21.74 -12.38 33.73
N ARG A 50 22.32 -11.91 34.82
CA ARG A 50 22.08 -10.69 35.57
C ARG A 50 23.20 -9.70 35.25
N ILE A 51 22.80 -8.51 34.81
CA ILE A 51 23.36 -7.15 35.05
C ILE A 51 24.88 -6.99 34.90
N GLU A 52 25.32 -6.07 34.02
CA GLU A 52 26.20 -4.95 34.38
C GLU A 52 25.93 -3.72 33.48
N GLU A 53 25.37 -2.67 34.08
CA GLU A 53 25.47 -1.27 33.64
C GLU A 53 26.91 -0.77 33.79
N PRO A 54 27.44 0.05 32.87
CA PRO A 54 28.52 0.96 33.19
C PRO A 54 27.99 2.38 33.44
N ALA A 55 28.02 2.71 34.72
CA ALA A 55 28.26 4.00 35.36
C ALA A 55 28.42 5.27 34.50
N VAL A 56 27.55 6.21 34.83
CA VAL A 56 27.70 7.67 34.82
C VAL A 56 29.04 8.15 35.39
N VAL A 57 29.72 9.07 34.70
CA VAL A 57 30.68 10.01 35.28
C VAL A 57 30.33 11.43 34.83
N ALA A 58 30.10 12.28 35.82
CA ALA A 58 29.74 13.69 35.70
C ALA A 58 30.98 14.60 35.65
N ALA A 59 30.82 15.79 35.06
CA ALA A 59 31.67 16.97 35.30
C ALA A 59 30.77 18.22 35.50
N PRO A 60 31.20 19.22 36.30
CA PRO A 60 30.32 20.21 36.93
C PRO A 60 30.06 21.48 36.11
N PRO A 61 29.02 22.27 36.44
CA PRO A 61 28.67 23.52 35.77
C PRO A 61 29.30 24.74 36.45
N THR A 62 29.75 25.71 35.66
CA THR A 62 30.08 27.07 36.13
C THR A 62 29.41 28.12 35.24
N GLY A 63 28.69 29.04 35.88
CA GLY A 63 28.54 30.42 35.39
C GLY A 63 27.19 30.80 34.77
N ARG A 64 26.27 31.26 35.62
CA ARG A 64 25.06 32.03 35.30
C ARG A 64 25.39 33.50 34.95
N LEU A 65 24.58 34.11 34.09
CA LEU A 65 24.00 35.48 34.09
C LEU A 65 23.61 35.74 32.62
N GLY A 66 22.35 35.78 32.18
CA GLY A 66 21.14 36.32 32.78
C GLY A 66 20.74 37.55 31.94
N THR A 67 19.62 37.46 31.21
CA THR A 67 18.60 38.52 30.98
C THR A 67 17.74 38.17 29.75
N ASP A 68 16.48 37.90 30.05
CA ASP A 68 15.27 38.48 29.46
C ASP A 68 14.87 38.22 27.99
N GLU A 69 13.68 37.62 27.91
CA GLU A 69 12.64 37.78 26.90
C GLU A 69 13.02 38.05 25.44
N ALA A 70 12.82 37.01 24.61
CA ALA A 70 11.92 37.17 23.49
C ALA A 70 11.22 35.83 23.23
N THR A 71 9.99 35.71 23.74
CA THR A 71 8.94 34.88 23.14
C THR A 71 8.89 35.21 21.66
N THR A 72 9.52 34.37 20.84
CA THR A 72 9.23 34.29 19.42
C THR A 72 8.72 32.88 19.20
N SER A 73 7.40 32.81 19.16
CA SER A 73 6.63 31.71 18.61
C SER A 73 7.28 31.27 17.30
N SER A 74 8.04 30.19 17.32
CA SER A 74 8.42 29.46 16.11
C SER A 74 7.23 28.62 15.66
N THR A 75 6.14 29.30 15.32
CA THR A 75 4.99 28.73 14.64
C THR A 75 5.11 29.18 13.18
N GLY A 76 5.25 28.21 12.27
CA GLY A 76 4.73 28.37 10.91
C GLY A 76 5.68 28.83 9.81
N ALA A 77 6.97 28.54 9.89
CA ALA A 77 7.93 28.67 8.79
C ALA A 77 9.11 27.79 9.19
N GLU A 78 9.27 26.54 8.73
CA GLU A 78 9.89 26.18 7.44
C GLU A 78 9.55 24.70 7.01
N ASP A 79 8.49 24.05 7.53
CA ASP A 79 8.15 22.62 7.26
C ASP A 79 6.84 22.41 6.44
N ALA A 80 6.39 23.45 5.73
CA ALA A 80 5.10 23.48 5.01
C ALA A 80 5.15 22.89 3.58
N GLY A 81 6.08 21.98 3.30
CA GLY A 81 6.50 21.68 1.92
C GLY A 81 5.48 20.93 1.05
N LEU A 82 4.70 20.00 1.61
CA LEU A 82 3.72 19.20 0.86
C LEU A 82 2.50 18.82 1.70
N LEU A 83 2.66 18.40 2.95
CA LEU A 83 1.55 17.86 3.75
C LEU A 83 0.92 18.92 4.67
N THR A 84 -0.40 18.88 4.80
CA THR A 84 -1.18 19.67 5.77
C THR A 84 -1.56 18.79 6.95
N GLU A 85 -1.20 19.15 8.17
CA GLU A 85 -1.68 18.46 9.38
C GLU A 85 -3.13 18.84 9.69
N LEU A 86 -3.95 17.84 10.02
CA LEU A 86 -5.37 17.99 10.37
C LEU A 86 -5.57 17.90 11.89
N PRO A 87 -6.69 18.41 12.44
CA PRO A 87 -6.92 18.45 13.89
C PRO A 87 -6.94 17.09 14.60
N ASP A 88 -7.22 16.00 13.88
CA ASP A 88 -7.20 14.64 14.40
C ASP A 88 -5.80 14.00 14.40
N GLY A 89 -4.79 14.76 13.94
CA GLY A 89 -3.40 14.32 13.82
C GLY A 89 -3.13 13.45 12.61
N SER A 90 -4.03 13.40 11.62
CA SER A 90 -3.74 12.89 10.30
C SER A 90 -3.03 13.94 9.44
N LEU A 91 -2.32 13.50 8.42
CA LEU A 91 -1.68 14.36 7.42
C LEU A 91 -2.41 14.26 6.09
N LYS A 92 -2.60 15.37 5.40
CA LYS A 92 -3.24 15.44 4.09
C LYS A 92 -2.27 15.88 3.02
N SER A 93 -2.19 15.15 1.90
CA SER A 93 -1.39 15.56 0.74
C SER A 93 -2.08 16.59 -0.16
N PRO A 94 -1.33 17.28 -1.05
CA PRO A 94 -1.90 18.20 -2.03
C PRO A 94 -2.98 17.56 -2.91
N ALA A 95 -2.80 16.30 -3.33
CA ALA A 95 -3.79 15.57 -4.11
C ALA A 95 -5.00 15.07 -3.28
N GLY A 96 -4.99 15.32 -1.97
CA GLY A 96 -6.10 15.06 -1.06
C GLY A 96 -6.13 13.67 -0.46
N LEU A 97 -5.01 12.94 -0.47
CA LEU A 97 -4.85 11.67 0.25
C LEU A 97 -4.67 11.94 1.74
N LEU A 98 -5.16 11.03 2.57
CA LEU A 98 -5.04 11.08 4.02
C LEU A 98 -4.06 10.03 4.51
N TYR A 99 -3.14 10.43 5.38
CA TYR A 99 -2.25 9.56 6.11
C TYR A 99 -2.66 9.64 7.57
N GLU A 100 -3.39 8.63 8.03
CA GLU A 100 -3.95 8.61 9.38
C GLU A 100 -2.98 8.00 10.39
N ARG A 101 -3.35 8.09 11.67
CA ARG A 101 -2.71 7.30 12.73
C ARG A 101 -3.02 5.81 12.56
N GLY A 102 -2.14 4.96 13.07
CA GLY A 102 -2.21 3.51 12.96
C GLY A 102 -1.11 2.93 12.07
N SER A 103 -1.16 1.61 11.84
CA SER A 103 -0.05 0.74 11.38
C SER A 103 0.89 0.28 12.52
N ALA A 104 1.85 -0.59 12.19
CA ALA A 104 2.85 -1.04 13.15
C ALA A 104 3.84 0.07 13.53
N GLU A 105 3.97 1.08 12.65
CA GLU A 105 4.85 2.23 12.79
C GLU A 105 4.18 3.39 13.55
N GLY A 106 2.89 3.27 13.90
CA GLY A 106 2.12 4.28 14.63
C GLY A 106 1.44 5.33 13.74
N HIS A 107 1.99 5.62 12.56
CA HIS A 107 1.37 6.47 11.54
C HIS A 107 1.50 5.87 10.13
N ARG A 108 0.48 6.09 9.27
CA ARG A 108 0.47 5.57 7.89
C ARG A 108 1.58 6.13 7.03
N LEU A 109 1.92 7.41 7.20
CA LEU A 109 3.05 8.00 6.50
C LEU A 109 4.36 7.31 6.88
N ASP A 110 4.58 7.02 8.17
CA ASP A 110 5.81 6.33 8.62
C ASP A 110 5.91 4.92 8.03
N HIS A 111 4.78 4.22 7.90
CA HIS A 111 4.73 2.95 7.17
C HIS A 111 5.16 3.10 5.72
N VAL A 112 4.65 4.10 5.00
CA VAL A 112 5.03 4.38 3.62
C VAL A 112 6.53 4.73 3.55
N LEU A 113 7.03 5.56 4.47
CA LEU A 113 8.44 5.94 4.51
C LEU A 113 9.37 4.78 4.90
N ARG A 114 8.87 3.71 5.52
CA ARG A 114 9.63 2.45 5.68
C ARG A 114 9.98 1.82 4.32
N HIS A 115 9.29 2.19 3.25
CA HIS A 115 9.64 1.81 1.88
C HIS A 115 10.66 2.76 1.23
N ALA A 116 11.28 3.70 1.96
CA ALA A 116 12.43 4.46 1.46
C ALA A 116 13.76 3.70 1.64
N GLU A 117 13.76 2.65 2.45
CA GLU A 117 14.96 1.86 2.78
C GLU A 117 14.73 0.39 2.47
N ASP A 118 15.74 -0.27 1.90
CA ASP A 118 15.63 -1.70 1.64
C ASP A 118 15.58 -2.51 2.94
N MET A 119 14.77 -3.57 2.93
CA MET A 119 14.70 -4.56 4.00
C MET A 119 15.21 -5.93 3.47
N PRO A 120 16.53 -6.17 3.45
CA PRO A 120 17.16 -7.40 2.94
C PRO A 120 16.54 -8.71 3.43
N ALA A 121 16.05 -8.76 4.67
CA ALA A 121 15.46 -9.97 5.24
C ALA A 121 14.10 -10.34 4.63
N ARG A 122 13.38 -9.39 4.02
CA ARG A 122 12.08 -9.63 3.40
C ARG A 122 12.25 -10.46 2.12
N PRO A 123 11.32 -11.38 1.78
CA PRO A 123 11.38 -12.11 0.51
C PRO A 123 11.43 -11.18 -0.71
N ILE A 124 10.58 -10.15 -0.71
CA ILE A 124 10.49 -9.08 -1.69
C ILE A 124 10.11 -7.78 -0.97
N HIS A 125 10.66 -6.65 -1.40
CA HIS A 125 10.36 -5.35 -0.82
C HIS A 125 10.43 -4.27 -1.90
N GLY A 126 9.38 -3.46 -2.07
CA GLY A 126 9.45 -2.28 -2.94
C GLY A 126 10.15 -1.15 -2.22
N VAL A 127 11.17 -0.55 -2.85
CA VAL A 127 11.93 0.56 -2.27
C VAL A 127 11.82 1.77 -3.18
N PHE A 128 11.36 2.89 -2.66
CA PHE A 128 11.30 4.16 -3.36
C PHE A 128 12.71 4.72 -3.59
N ASP A 129 12.86 5.43 -4.70
CA ASP A 129 13.93 6.40 -4.83
C ASP A 129 13.46 7.71 -4.15
N GLY A 130 14.36 8.41 -3.48
CA GLY A 130 14.12 9.76 -2.98
C GLY A 130 13.71 9.88 -1.51
N GLY A 131 13.51 11.13 -1.09
CA GLY A 131 13.12 11.50 0.27
C GLY A 131 11.61 11.55 0.49
N ARG A 132 11.19 11.92 1.71
CA ARG A 132 9.79 12.02 2.13
C ARG A 132 8.93 12.80 1.13
N GLU A 133 9.41 13.97 0.73
CA GLU A 133 8.69 14.89 -0.15
C GLU A 133 8.49 14.28 -1.55
N GLU A 134 9.55 13.68 -2.09
CA GLU A 134 9.52 13.04 -3.41
C GLU A 134 8.59 11.83 -3.42
N ILE A 135 8.60 11.02 -2.35
CA ILE A 135 7.72 9.87 -2.18
C ILE A 135 6.25 10.32 -2.15
N VAL A 136 5.92 11.34 -1.36
CA VAL A 136 4.55 11.88 -1.31
C VAL A 136 4.13 12.41 -2.69
N ALA A 137 5.01 13.12 -3.39
CA ALA A 137 4.72 13.63 -4.73
C ALA A 137 4.49 12.49 -5.76
N VAL A 138 5.26 11.41 -5.69
CA VAL A 138 5.07 10.20 -6.52
C VAL A 138 3.70 9.56 -6.25
N ILE A 139 3.29 9.47 -4.99
CA ILE A 139 1.99 8.90 -4.62
C ILE A 139 0.84 9.79 -5.10
N ASP A 140 0.99 11.11 -4.97
CA ASP A 140 0.02 12.08 -5.48
C ASP A 140 -0.13 12.00 -7.00
N GLU A 141 0.98 11.92 -7.75
CA GLU A 141 0.99 11.71 -9.20
C GLU A 141 0.22 10.43 -9.57
N ALA A 142 0.49 9.33 -8.86
CA ALA A 142 -0.18 8.06 -9.10
C ALA A 142 -1.69 8.16 -8.83
N TRP A 143 -2.08 8.80 -7.72
CA TRP A 143 -3.48 9.05 -7.40
C TRP A 143 -4.17 9.93 -8.44
N GLU A 144 -3.50 10.92 -9.02
CA GLU A 144 -4.04 11.70 -10.15
C GLU A 144 -4.25 10.84 -11.40
N LYS A 145 -3.32 9.94 -11.68
CA LYS A 145 -3.47 9.00 -12.80
C LYS A 145 -4.65 8.06 -12.60
N THR A 146 -4.95 7.58 -11.39
CA THR A 146 -6.12 6.68 -11.17
C THR A 146 -7.45 7.34 -11.52
N ARG A 147 -7.53 8.66 -11.43
CA ARG A 147 -8.73 9.45 -11.73
C ARG A 147 -8.87 9.81 -13.20
N THR A 148 -7.79 9.68 -13.98
CA THR A 148 -7.73 10.17 -15.36
C THR A 148 -7.41 9.08 -16.39
N ARG A 149 -6.93 7.92 -15.96
CA ARG A 149 -6.49 6.81 -16.82
C ARG A 149 -7.16 5.50 -16.40
N GLY A 150 -7.15 4.53 -17.31
CA GLY A 150 -7.58 3.15 -17.07
C GLY A 150 -6.51 2.15 -17.51
N PRO A 151 -6.86 0.86 -17.61
CA PRO A 151 -5.92 -0.17 -18.05
C PRO A 151 -5.35 0.12 -19.45
N PRO A 152 -4.07 -0.20 -19.73
CA PRO A 152 -3.14 -0.89 -18.83
C PRO A 152 -2.40 0.03 -17.85
N ALA A 153 -2.50 1.36 -18.00
CA ALA A 153 -1.75 2.31 -17.18
C ALA A 153 -2.19 2.31 -15.70
N VAL A 154 -3.45 2.00 -15.44
CA VAL A 154 -4.01 1.83 -14.09
C VAL A 154 -4.83 0.57 -14.05
N VAL A 155 -4.46 -0.36 -13.17
CA VAL A 155 -5.27 -1.53 -12.82
C VAL A 155 -5.83 -1.31 -11.43
N THR A 156 -7.14 -1.50 -11.26
CA THR A 156 -7.84 -1.30 -9.99
C THR A 156 -8.51 -2.61 -9.57
N GLU A 157 -8.30 -3.01 -8.32
CA GLU A 157 -8.85 -4.21 -7.71
C GLU A 157 -9.51 -3.86 -6.37
N GLN A 158 -10.61 -4.52 -6.02
CA GLN A 158 -11.23 -4.41 -4.70
C GLN A 158 -10.89 -5.64 -3.84
N GLU A 159 -10.41 -5.41 -2.63
CA GLU A 159 -10.16 -6.43 -1.61
C GLU A 159 -10.91 -6.05 -0.33
N GLY A 160 -12.14 -6.53 -0.20
CA GLY A 160 -13.02 -6.13 0.91
C GLY A 160 -13.39 -4.65 0.84
N ASP A 161 -13.04 -3.90 1.88
CA ASP A 161 -13.17 -2.44 1.96
C ASP A 161 -12.01 -1.68 1.31
N ARG A 162 -10.97 -2.38 0.85
CA ARG A 162 -9.79 -1.78 0.24
C ARG A 162 -9.89 -1.68 -1.26
N THR A 163 -9.37 -0.58 -1.77
CA THR A 163 -9.12 -0.35 -3.19
C THR A 163 -7.62 -0.41 -3.43
N ILE A 164 -7.21 -1.28 -4.36
CA ILE A 164 -5.81 -1.47 -4.74
C ILE A 164 -5.63 -0.92 -6.14
N HIS A 165 -4.77 0.08 -6.29
CA HIS A 165 -4.34 0.57 -7.60
C HIS A 165 -2.91 0.10 -7.88
N THR A 166 -2.69 -0.46 -9.06
CA THR A 166 -1.35 -0.64 -9.63
C THR A 166 -1.22 0.35 -10.79
N VAL A 167 -0.32 1.32 -10.67
CA VAL A 167 -0.21 2.48 -11.56
C VAL A 167 1.15 2.50 -12.24
N ASP A 168 1.18 2.53 -13.58
CA ASP A 168 2.40 2.77 -14.35
C ASP A 168 2.71 4.28 -14.39
N LEU A 169 3.83 4.65 -13.78
CA LEU A 169 4.31 6.04 -13.78
C LEU A 169 5.24 6.33 -14.96
N GLU A 170 5.53 5.34 -15.81
CA GLU A 170 6.33 5.48 -17.04
C GLU A 170 7.76 6.00 -16.82
N ARG A 171 8.19 6.14 -15.58
CA ARG A 171 9.54 6.51 -15.16
C ARG A 171 9.97 5.64 -13.98
N ARG A 172 11.27 5.61 -13.71
CA ARG A 172 11.77 4.97 -12.50
C ARG A 172 11.28 5.74 -11.27
N ILE A 173 10.80 5.01 -10.27
CA ILE A 173 10.32 5.54 -8.98
C ILE A 173 10.96 4.84 -7.78
N GLY A 174 11.85 3.87 -8.05
CA GLY A 174 12.37 2.97 -7.05
C GLY A 174 12.95 1.70 -7.68
N TYR A 175 13.06 0.66 -6.86
CA TYR A 175 13.55 -0.65 -7.25
C TYR A 175 12.94 -1.77 -6.39
N VAL A 176 13.10 -3.00 -6.86
CA VAL A 176 12.76 -4.19 -6.06
C VAL A 176 13.95 -4.55 -5.20
N GLY A 177 13.77 -4.47 -3.89
CA GLY A 177 14.68 -4.90 -2.83
C GLY A 177 14.32 -6.25 -2.20
N GLY A 178 14.78 -6.46 -0.97
CA GLY A 178 14.72 -7.71 -0.25
C GLY A 178 15.58 -8.81 -0.90
N ARG A 179 15.41 -10.05 -0.43
CA ARG A 179 16.18 -11.21 -0.93
C ARG A 179 16.02 -11.44 -2.43
N ALA A 180 14.84 -11.18 -2.98
CA ALA A 180 14.60 -11.27 -4.42
C ALA A 180 15.34 -10.15 -5.18
N GLY A 181 15.19 -8.90 -4.73
CA GLY A 181 15.89 -7.76 -5.30
C GLY A 181 17.39 -7.93 -5.33
N GLN A 182 18.00 -8.34 -4.22
CA GLN A 182 19.44 -8.58 -4.12
C GLN A 182 19.94 -9.63 -5.12
N ARG A 183 19.20 -10.74 -5.29
CA ARG A 183 19.55 -11.78 -6.26
C ARG A 183 19.44 -11.30 -7.71
N GLN A 184 18.58 -10.32 -7.97
CA GLN A 184 18.30 -9.80 -9.30
C GLN A 184 19.06 -8.50 -9.62
N GLY A 185 19.88 -7.99 -8.69
CA GLY A 185 20.62 -6.73 -8.87
C GLY A 185 19.74 -5.48 -8.74
N HIS A 186 18.71 -5.53 -7.91
CA HIS A 186 17.78 -4.42 -7.64
C HIS A 186 17.12 -3.86 -8.92
N PRO A 187 16.25 -4.64 -9.59
CA PRO A 187 15.63 -4.20 -10.84
C PRO A 187 14.80 -2.93 -10.61
N PRO A 188 14.83 -1.97 -11.54
CA PRO A 188 14.12 -0.70 -11.39
C PRO A 188 12.60 -0.91 -11.42
N ALA A 189 11.91 -0.26 -10.48
CA ALA A 189 10.46 -0.25 -10.40
C ALA A 189 9.92 1.01 -11.07
N ARG A 190 8.85 0.83 -11.87
CA ARG A 190 8.13 1.90 -12.57
C ARG A 190 6.65 1.96 -12.21
N HIS A 191 6.17 0.92 -11.53
CA HIS A 191 4.79 0.81 -11.10
C HIS A 191 4.70 1.09 -9.61
N LEU A 192 3.67 1.83 -9.20
CA LEU A 192 3.30 2.03 -7.81
C LEU A 192 2.11 1.14 -7.48
N LYS A 193 2.19 0.39 -6.38
CA LYS A 193 1.01 -0.19 -5.74
C LYS A 193 0.55 0.73 -4.62
N LEU A 194 -0.67 1.24 -4.75
CA LEU A 194 -1.32 2.12 -3.79
C LEU A 194 -2.54 1.40 -3.23
N VAL A 195 -2.57 1.22 -1.91
CA VAL A 195 -3.68 0.57 -1.20
C VAL A 195 -4.41 1.62 -0.37
N LEU A 196 -5.70 1.76 -0.62
CA LEU A 196 -6.56 2.77 -0.02
C LEU A 196 -7.75 2.15 0.70
N GLU A 197 -8.17 2.79 1.79
CA GLU A 197 -9.55 2.72 2.31
C GLU A 197 -10.18 4.09 2.02
N GLU A 198 -11.04 4.15 0.99
CA GLU A 198 -11.49 5.40 0.36
C GLU A 198 -10.34 6.34 -0.07
N ARG A 199 -9.99 7.32 0.77
CA ARG A 199 -8.87 8.27 0.58
C ARG A 199 -7.73 8.07 1.58
N SER A 200 -7.92 7.21 2.58
CA SER A 200 -6.90 6.88 3.58
C SER A 200 -5.87 5.94 2.98
N VAL A 201 -4.61 6.38 2.96
CA VAL A 201 -3.48 5.58 2.49
C VAL A 201 -3.15 4.54 3.53
N ILE A 202 -3.34 3.27 3.17
CA ILE A 202 -2.98 2.14 4.03
C ILE A 202 -1.50 1.81 3.87
N THR A 203 -1.03 1.78 2.63
CA THR A 203 0.39 1.61 2.25
C THR A 203 0.57 1.96 0.77
N ALA A 204 1.79 2.30 0.39
CA ALA A 204 2.19 2.49 -1.00
C ALA A 204 3.64 2.04 -1.17
N TYR A 205 3.95 1.37 -2.28
CA TYR A 205 5.32 0.94 -2.57
C TYR A 205 5.57 0.67 -4.06
N PRO A 206 6.83 0.81 -4.54
CA PRO A 206 7.19 0.45 -5.90
C PRO A 206 7.17 -1.05 -6.15
N LEU A 207 6.88 -1.44 -7.39
CA LEU A 207 7.00 -2.82 -7.84
C LEU A 207 7.32 -2.93 -9.33
N VAL A 208 7.55 -4.17 -9.74
CA VAL A 208 7.49 -4.63 -11.12
C VAL A 208 6.25 -5.56 -11.21
N PRO A 209 5.30 -5.30 -12.13
CA PRO A 209 4.07 -6.08 -12.27
C PRO A 209 4.28 -7.48 -12.85
#